data_AF-A0A950ZDG9-F1
#
_entry.id   AF-A0A950ZDG9-F1
#
_cell.length_a   1.000
_cell.length_b   1.000
_cell.length_c   1.000
_cell.angle_alpha   90.00
_cell.angle_beta   90.00
_cell.angle_gamma   90.00
#
_symmetry.space_group_name_H-M   'P 1'
#
loop_
_entity.id
_entity.type
_entity.pdbx_description
1 polymer ?
#
loop_
_entity_poly.entity_id
_entity_poly.type
_entity_poly.pdbx_seq_one_letter_code
_entity_poly.pdbx_strand_id
1 'polypeptide(L)'
;MNIDYAALERDIFDGAFRRKLEAELKIGFRDMHLSGVRLPVPSHYASQIAEIVSAQVQLSENARYELYQEVLDAVTAARAAVLGEDDKIVS
;
A
#
# COMPACT_ATOMS: atom_id res chain seq x y z
N MET A 1 2.88 9.22 -5.15
CA MET A 1 2.28 9.60 -3.85
C MET A 1 3.09 10.70 -3.17
N ASN A 2 2.45 11.80 -2.76
CA ASN A 2 3.08 12.81 -1.89
C ASN A 2 2.56 12.60 -0.45
N ILE A 3 3.45 12.24 0.48
CA ILE A 3 3.09 11.99 1.90
C ILE A 3 3.25 13.30 2.67
N ASP A 4 2.18 13.75 3.30
CA ASP A 4 2.28 14.81 4.31
C ASP A 4 2.68 14.18 5.66
N TYR A 5 3.98 14.14 5.93
CA TYR A 5 4.54 13.56 7.14
C TYR A 5 4.07 14.27 8.43
N ALA A 6 3.68 15.55 8.36
CA ALA A 6 3.14 16.26 9.51
C ALA A 6 1.71 15.80 9.86
N ALA A 7 0.97 15.30 8.86
CA ALA A 7 -0.37 14.76 9.01
C ALA A 7 -0.42 13.23 9.15
N LEU A 8 0.69 12.54 8.91
CA LEU A 8 0.70 11.09 8.67
C LEU A 8 0.02 10.28 9.78
N GLU A 9 0.28 10.60 11.04
CA GLU A 9 -0.32 9.86 12.16
C GLU A 9 -1.86 9.94 12.13
N ARG A 10 -2.42 11.11 11.87
CA ARG A 10 -3.87 11.28 11.69
C ARG A 10 -4.37 10.53 10.45
N ASP A 11 -3.65 10.64 9.33
CA ASP A 11 -3.99 10.00 8.07
C ASP A 11 -3.96 8.46 8.16
N ILE A 12 -3.12 7.89 9.05
CA ILE A 12 -3.11 6.45 9.38
C ILE A 12 -4.42 6.10 10.11
N PHE A 13 -4.77 6.84 11.16
CA PHE A 13 -5.95 6.52 11.96
C PHE A 13 -7.29 6.74 11.25
N ASP A 14 -7.38 7.69 10.32
CA ASP A 14 -8.60 7.94 9.52
C ASP A 14 -8.65 7.11 8.20
N GLY A 15 -7.64 6.29 7.97
CA GLY A 15 -7.49 5.43 6.81
C GLY A 15 -7.22 6.17 5.49
N ALA A 16 -6.96 7.48 5.52
CA ALA A 16 -6.63 8.25 4.32
C ALA A 16 -5.30 7.79 3.72
N PHE A 17 -4.36 7.39 4.57
CA PHE A 17 -3.08 6.87 4.14
C PHE A 17 -3.26 5.59 3.29
N ARG A 18 -3.96 4.56 3.78
CA ARG A 18 -4.26 3.34 3.01
C ARG A 18 -4.92 3.65 1.68
N ARG A 19 -5.94 4.52 1.66
CA ARG A 19 -6.67 4.85 0.40
C ARG A 19 -5.77 5.47 -0.66
N LYS A 20 -4.91 6.41 -0.24
CA LYS A 20 -3.93 7.05 -1.15
C LYS A 20 -2.90 6.03 -1.65
N LEU A 21 -2.37 5.21 -0.75
CA LEU A 21 -1.38 4.20 -1.07
C LEU A 21 -1.95 3.12 -2.01
N GLU A 22 -3.15 2.60 -1.74
CA GLU A 22 -3.81 1.61 -2.57
C GLU A 22 -3.99 2.10 -4.02
N ALA A 23 -4.42 3.35 -4.20
CA ALA A 23 -4.61 3.94 -5.53
C ALA A 23 -3.30 3.97 -6.34
N GLU A 24 -2.19 4.33 -5.70
CA GLU A 24 -0.87 4.39 -6.33
C GLU A 24 -0.30 3.00 -6.61
N LEU A 25 -0.49 2.07 -5.66
CA LEU A 25 -0.09 0.68 -5.82
C LEU A 25 -0.83 0.00 -6.96
N LYS A 26 -2.12 0.28 -7.17
CA LYS A 26 -2.87 -0.26 -8.31
C LYS A 26 -2.25 0.13 -9.65
N ILE A 27 -1.76 1.37 -9.78
CA ILE A 27 -1.10 1.82 -11.00
C ILE A 27 0.18 1.02 -11.23
N GLY A 28 1.08 1.02 -10.25
CA GLY A 28 2.36 0.30 -10.37
C GLY A 28 2.20 -1.21 -10.52
N PHE A 29 1.26 -1.83 -9.79
CA PHE A 29 0.98 -3.26 -9.92
C PHE A 29 0.37 -3.59 -11.28
N ARG A 30 -0.49 -2.74 -11.85
CA ARG A 30 -1.01 -2.97 -13.20
C ARG A 30 0.13 -2.96 -14.22
N ASP A 31 1.05 -1.99 -14.14
CA ASP A 31 2.20 -1.93 -15.04
C ASP A 31 3.11 -3.16 -14.91
N MET A 32 3.41 -3.58 -13.67
CA MET A 32 4.16 -4.82 -13.40
C MET A 32 3.46 -6.04 -14.00
N HIS A 33 2.16 -6.18 -13.73
CA HIS A 33 1.37 -7.32 -14.15
C HIS A 33 1.27 -7.42 -15.68
N LEU A 34 1.00 -6.31 -16.36
CA LEU A 34 0.97 -6.23 -17.83
C LEU A 34 2.34 -6.53 -18.47
N SER A 35 3.44 -6.22 -17.77
CA SER A 35 4.79 -6.57 -18.22
C SER A 35 5.17 -8.04 -18.00
N GLY A 36 4.26 -8.85 -17.44
CA GLY A 36 4.50 -10.26 -17.10
C GLY A 36 5.32 -10.46 -15.82
N VAL A 37 5.55 -9.40 -15.04
CA VAL A 37 6.27 -9.47 -13.77
C VAL A 37 5.32 -9.90 -12.67
N ARG A 38 5.74 -10.89 -11.88
CA ARG A 38 4.97 -11.37 -10.73
C ARG A 38 4.83 -10.26 -9.68
N LEU A 39 3.59 -10.02 -9.24
CA LEU A 39 3.31 -9.09 -8.14
C LEU A 39 3.94 -9.55 -6.82
N PRO A 40 4.45 -8.61 -6.00
CA PRO A 40 5.19 -8.93 -4.79
C PRO A 40 4.31 -9.63 -3.73
N VAL A 41 4.97 -10.28 -2.77
CA VAL A 41 4.30 -10.86 -1.61
C VAL A 41 3.80 -9.71 -0.70
N PRO A 42 2.51 -9.68 -0.33
CA PRO A 42 1.94 -8.53 0.37
C PRO A 42 2.66 -8.15 1.66
N SER A 43 2.93 -9.11 2.54
CA SER A 43 3.57 -8.86 3.84
C SER A 43 4.99 -8.31 3.70
N HIS A 44 5.80 -8.87 2.79
CA HIS A 44 7.16 -8.40 2.53
C HIS A 44 7.13 -6.96 2.00
N TYR A 45 6.30 -6.70 1.01
CA TYR A 45 6.24 -5.37 0.41
C TYR A 45 5.71 -4.33 1.40
N ALA A 46 4.74 -4.74 2.23
CA ALA A 46 4.21 -3.90 3.28
C ALA A 46 5.25 -3.55 4.34
N SER A 47 6.08 -4.51 4.76
CA SER A 47 7.14 -4.22 5.74
C SER A 47 8.16 -3.22 5.20
N GLN A 48 8.54 -3.33 3.93
CA GLN A 48 9.46 -2.39 3.28
C GLN A 48 8.89 -0.97 3.21
N ILE A 49 7.62 -0.82 2.82
CA ILE A 49 6.97 0.49 2.76
C ILE A 49 6.84 1.09 4.17
N ALA A 50 6.40 0.31 5.15
CA ALA A 50 6.26 0.77 6.54
C ALA A 50 7.61 1.20 7.13
N GLU A 51 8.69 0.48 6.83
CA GLU A 51 10.06 0.85 7.24
C GLU A 51 10.49 2.19 6.61
N ILE A 52 10.31 2.35 5.29
CA ILE A 52 10.65 3.61 4.59
C ILE A 52 9.86 4.78 5.17
N VAL A 53 8.56 4.61 5.39
CA VAL A 53 7.69 5.68 5.88
C VAL A 53 8.01 6.03 7.33
N SER A 54 8.20 5.03 8.20
CA SER A 54 8.54 5.26 9.61
C SER A 54 9.95 5.83 9.84
N ALA A 55 10.86 5.68 8.86
CA ALA A 55 12.16 6.33 8.90
C ALA A 55 12.10 7.85 8.66
N GLN A 56 11.02 8.36 8.06
CA GLN A 56 10.89 9.79 7.72
C GLN A 56 10.22 10.61 8.83
N VAL A 57 9.55 9.97 9.80
CA VAL A 57 8.82 10.67 10.86
C VAL A 57 8.75 9.84 12.14
N GLN A 58 8.87 10.51 13.27
CA GLN A 58 8.67 9.88 14.57
C GLN A 58 7.17 9.69 14.84
N LEU A 59 6.73 8.45 14.72
CA LEU A 59 5.37 8.01 15.05
C LEU A 59 5.28 7.50 16.50
N SER A 60 4.09 7.62 17.10
CA SER A 60 3.76 6.90 18.33
C SER A 60 3.83 5.36 18.12
N GLU A 61 3.96 4.59 19.19
CA GLU A 61 3.99 3.12 19.09
C GLU A 61 2.71 2.56 18.44
N ASN A 62 1.56 3.11 18.82
CA ASN A 62 0.27 2.77 18.22
C ASN A 62 0.27 3.09 16.71
N ALA A 63 0.71 4.29 16.32
CA ALA A 63 0.76 4.68 14.92
C ALA A 63 1.75 3.84 14.09
N ARG A 64 2.84 3.33 14.67
CA ARG A 64 3.75 2.39 13.98
C ARG A 64 3.10 1.04 13.71
N TYR A 65 2.38 0.50 14.68
CA TYR A 65 1.62 -0.74 14.50
C TYR A 65 0.54 -0.56 13.43
N GLU A 66 -0.25 0.50 13.54
CA GLU A 66 -1.32 0.81 12.59
C GLU A 66 -0.78 1.13 11.19
N LEU A 67 0.37 1.79 11.08
CA LEU A 67 1.03 2.03 9.78
C LEU A 67 1.24 0.70 9.04
N TYR A 68 1.77 -0.32 9.71
CA TYR A 68 1.99 -1.61 9.06
C TYR A 68 0.66 -2.25 8.61
N GLN A 69 -0.39 -2.19 9.43
CA GLN A 69 -1.71 -2.74 9.07
C GLN A 69 -2.31 -2.00 7.87
N GLU A 70 -2.29 -0.67 7.89
CA GLU A 70 -2.79 0.17 6.79
C GLU A 70 -2.05 -0.11 5.46
N VAL A 71 -0.72 -0.28 5.53
CA VAL A 71 0.08 -0.64 4.36
C VAL A 71 -0.26 -2.05 3.88
N LEU A 72 -0.35 -3.03 4.77
CA LEU A 72 -0.65 -4.42 4.42
C LEU A 72 -2.00 -4.54 3.72
N ASP A 73 -3.01 -3.85 4.24
CA ASP A 73 -4.34 -3.77 3.65
C ASP A 73 -4.28 -3.12 2.26
N ALA A 74 -3.60 -1.98 2.12
CA ALA A 74 -3.44 -1.29 0.84
C ALA A 74 -2.81 -2.19 -0.22
N VAL A 75 -1.72 -2.88 0.14
CA VAL A 75 -1.00 -3.79 -0.75
C VAL A 75 -1.87 -4.98 -1.13
N THR A 76 -2.56 -5.57 -0.17
CA THR A 76 -3.43 -6.74 -0.40
C THR A 76 -4.61 -6.37 -1.32
N ALA A 77 -5.27 -5.25 -1.04
CA ALA A 77 -6.40 -4.76 -1.83
C ALA A 77 -5.99 -4.38 -3.25
N ALA A 78 -4.87 -3.64 -3.42
CA ALA A 78 -4.37 -3.27 -4.73
C ALA A 78 -4.00 -4.51 -5.57
N ARG A 79 -3.33 -5.49 -4.94
CA ARG A 79 -2.93 -6.74 -5.60
C ARG A 79 -4.15 -7.56 -6.03
N ALA A 80 -5.15 -7.71 -5.16
CA ALA A 80 -6.38 -8.44 -5.47
C ALA A 80 -7.17 -7.76 -6.60
N ALA A 81 -7.24 -6.42 -6.60
CA ALA A 81 -7.90 -5.67 -7.65
C ALA A 81 -7.26 -5.90 -9.02
N VAL A 82 -5.93 -5.78 -9.13
CA VAL A 82 -5.22 -5.99 -10.40
C VAL A 82 -5.32 -7.44 -10.89
N LEU A 83 -5.17 -8.42 -10.00
CA LEU A 83 -5.32 -9.83 -10.39
C LEU A 83 -6.75 -10.17 -10.84
N GLY A 84 -7.77 -9.53 -10.26
CA GLY A 84 -9.17 -9.69 -10.66
C GLY A 84 -9.57 -8.93 -11.92
N GLU A 85 -8.70 -8.08 -12.49
CA GLU A 85 -8.94 -7.46 -13.81
C GLU A 85 -8.81 -8.49 -14.94
N ASP A 86 -7.86 -9.42 -14.83
CA ASP A 86 -7.65 -10.48 -15.83
C ASP A 86 -8.84 -11.43 -15.94
N ASP A 87 -9.47 -11.79 -14.82
CA ASP A 87 -10.64 -12.69 -14.81
C ASP A 87 -11.80 -12.14 -15.67
N LYS A 88 -11.88 -10.80 -15.84
CA LYS A 88 -12.92 -10.12 -16.63
C LYS A 88 -12.58 -9.94 -18.11
N ILE A 89 -11.32 -10.16 -18.50
CA ILE A 89 -10.88 -10.05 -19.90
C ILE A 89 -11.04 -11.39 -20.62
N VAL A 90 -11.06 -12.50 -19.87
CA VAL A 90 -11.15 -13.87 -20.39
C VAL A 90 -12.57 -14.45 -20.30
N SER A 91 -13.55 -13.70 -19.77
CA SER A 91 -14.97 -14.08 -19.70
C SER A 91 -15.85 -13.28 -20.68
#